data_AF-A0A2I9LPX2-F1
#
_entry.id   AF-A0A2I9LPX2-F1
#
_cell.length_a   1.000
_cell.length_b   1.000
_cell.length_c   1.000
_cell.angle_alpha   90.00
_cell.angle_beta   90.00
_cell.angle_gamma   90.00
#
_symmetry.space_group_name_H-M   'P 1'
#
loop_
_entity.id
_entity.type
_entity.pdbx_description
1 polymer ?
#
loop_
_entity_poly.entity_id
_entity_poly.type
_entity_poly.pdbx_seq_one_letter_code
_entity_poly.pdbx_strand_id
1 'polypeptide(L)'
;MRTSNVLLIFIVIASANACDFCFNYECPSPPEDCPFGTVLDGCGCCLVCAKGEGEICGGVWDVEGICAEGLTCVEINRLIRGIVDLPGICRKLKQ
;
A
#
# COMPACT_ATOMS: atom_id res chain seq x y z
N MET A 1 35.93 -13.91 -33.91
CA MET A 1 35.51 -13.02 -32.81
C MET A 1 34.05 -13.32 -32.49
N ARG A 2 33.80 -14.11 -31.44
CA ARG A 2 32.45 -14.42 -30.95
C ARG A 2 31.89 -13.14 -30.32
N THR A 3 31.05 -12.41 -31.05
CA THR A 3 30.23 -11.34 -30.47
C THR A 3 29.19 -12.00 -29.58
N SER A 4 29.59 -12.30 -28.35
CA SER A 4 28.75 -12.96 -27.36
C SER A 4 27.62 -12.00 -26.98
N ASN A 5 26.39 -12.50 -26.94
CA ASN A 5 25.11 -11.80 -26.70
C ASN A 5 24.98 -11.15 -25.30
N VAL A 6 26.09 -10.74 -24.70
CA VAL A 6 26.19 -10.19 -23.34
C VAL A 6 25.57 -8.79 -23.24
N LEU A 7 25.43 -8.06 -24.36
CA LEU A 7 24.87 -6.72 -24.36
C LEU A 7 23.34 -6.67 -24.12
N LEU A 8 22.62 -7.78 -24.30
CA LEU A 8 21.16 -7.85 -24.11
C LEU A 8 20.74 -8.23 -22.68
N ILE A 9 21.69 -8.57 -21.80
CA ILE A 9 21.41 -9.00 -20.42
C ILE A 9 21.29 -7.81 -19.44
N PHE A 10 21.73 -6.60 -19.81
CA PHE A 10 21.65 -5.42 -18.94
C PHE A 10 20.27 -4.73 -18.88
N ILE A 11 19.28 -5.18 -19.67
CA ILE A 11 17.95 -4.53 -19.76
C ILE A 11 16.95 -5.07 -18.70
N VAL A 12 17.35 -6.05 -17.89
CA VAL A 12 16.52 -6.61 -16.81
C VAL A 12 17.30 -6.31 -15.53
N ILE A 13 16.93 -5.38 -14.65
CA ILE A 13 15.66 -5.26 -13.92
C ILE A 13 15.47 -3.77 -13.56
N ALA A 14 14.59 -3.04 -14.27
CA ALA A 14 13.97 -1.84 -13.72
C ALA A 14 12.56 -2.24 -13.25
N SER A 15 12.49 -3.09 -12.21
CA SER A 15 11.21 -3.37 -11.55
C SER A 15 10.93 -2.25 -10.56
N ALA A 16 9.72 -1.72 -10.64
CA ALA A 16 9.20 -0.64 -9.81
C ALA A 16 9.41 -0.92 -8.32
N ASN A 17 10.13 -0.03 -7.63
CA ASN A 17 10.14 0.00 -6.16
C ASN A 17 9.38 1.27 -5.78
N ALA A 18 8.05 1.22 -5.76
CA ALA A 18 7.31 2.31 -5.15
C ALA A 18 7.58 2.43 -3.64
N CYS A 19 8.06 1.34 -3.06
CA CYS A 19 8.58 1.28 -1.71
C CYS A 19 10.07 0.93 -1.76
N ASP A 20 10.90 1.72 -1.09
CA ASP A 20 12.29 1.39 -0.82
C ASP A 20 12.40 0.53 0.46
N PHE A 21 13.59 0.04 0.79
CA PHE A 21 13.84 -0.70 2.03
C PHE A 21 13.58 0.18 3.26
N CYS A 22 12.94 -0.36 4.29
CA CYS A 22 12.56 0.41 5.48
C CYS A 22 13.73 1.06 6.23
N PHE A 23 14.97 0.55 6.10
CA PHE A 23 16.14 1.18 6.72
C PHE A 23 16.53 2.53 6.09
N ASN A 24 15.99 2.86 4.90
CA ASN A 24 16.16 4.16 4.26
C ASN A 24 15.05 5.15 4.62
N TYR A 25 14.02 4.74 5.38
CA TYR A 25 12.91 5.59 5.78
C TYR A 25 13.10 6.12 7.20
N GLU A 26 12.99 7.45 7.35
CA GLU A 26 12.77 8.08 8.64
C GLU A 26 11.26 8.19 8.88
N CYS A 27 10.71 7.28 9.67
CA CYS A 27 9.28 7.27 9.98
C CYS A 27 8.92 8.39 10.96
N PRO A 28 7.89 9.20 10.67
CA PRO A 28 7.31 10.07 11.69
C PRO A 28 6.72 9.20 12.80
N SER A 29 6.73 9.71 14.04
CA SER A 29 5.95 9.07 15.10
C SER A 29 4.46 9.13 14.74
N PRO A 30 3.72 8.02 14.88
CA PRO A 30 2.28 8.06 14.67
C PRO A 30 1.64 9.06 15.66
N PRO A 31 0.50 9.66 15.30
CA PRO A 31 -0.27 10.49 16.22
C PRO A 31 -0.52 9.77 17.56
N GLU A 32 -0.47 10.51 18.67
CA GLU A 32 -0.64 9.91 20.01
C GLU A 32 -2.02 9.27 20.20
N ASP A 33 -3.04 9.75 19.48
CA ASP A 33 -4.42 9.25 19.55
C ASP A 33 -4.84 8.65 18.20
N CYS A 34 -4.61 7.34 18.06
CA CYS A 34 -5.16 6.55 16.97
C CYS A 34 -6.37 5.74 17.49
N PRO A 35 -7.61 6.23 17.30
CA PRO A 35 -8.81 5.65 17.93
C PRO A 35 -9.11 4.21 17.49
N PHE A 36 -8.59 3.81 16.33
CA PHE A 36 -8.72 2.46 15.78
C PHE A 36 -7.39 1.67 15.80
N GLY A 37 -6.41 2.15 16.57
CA GLY A 37 -5.06 1.59 16.63
C GLY A 37 -4.16 2.02 15.47
N THR A 38 -2.97 1.42 15.42
CA THR A 38 -1.97 1.68 14.38
C THR A 38 -1.80 0.48 13.45
N VAL A 39 -1.52 0.75 12.19
CA VAL A 39 -1.15 -0.23 11.16
C VAL A 39 0.14 0.21 10.48
N LEU A 40 0.79 -0.69 9.74
CA LEU A 40 1.88 -0.28 8.86
C LEU A 40 1.31 0.41 7.62
N ASP A 41 2.06 1.37 7.07
CA ASP A 41 1.76 2.01 5.79
C ASP A 41 1.74 1.01 4.62
N GLY A 42 1.37 1.47 3.42
CA GLY A 42 1.30 0.62 2.22
C GLY A 42 2.65 0.00 1.81
N CYS A 43 3.75 0.50 2.36
CA CYS A 43 5.09 -0.05 2.18
C CYS A 43 5.51 -1.04 3.27
N GLY A 44 4.74 -1.16 4.35
CA GLY A 44 5.05 -2.04 5.47
C GLY A 44 6.16 -1.49 6.39
N CYS A 45 6.45 -0.20 6.36
CA CYS A 45 7.59 0.39 7.08
C CYS A 45 7.19 1.24 8.29
N CYS A 46 6.33 2.24 8.08
CA CYS A 46 5.99 3.19 9.13
C CYS A 46 4.65 2.88 9.77
N LEU A 47 4.55 3.08 11.09
CA LEU A 47 3.27 3.01 11.79
C LEU A 47 2.44 4.27 11.51
N VAL A 48 1.20 4.07 11.09
CA VAL A 48 0.20 5.11 10.82
C VAL A 48 -1.11 4.77 11.53
N CYS A 49 -1.97 5.77 11.77
CA CYS A 49 -3.29 5.48 12.35
C CYS A 49 -4.16 4.69 11.36
N ALA A 50 -4.81 3.66 11.87
CA ALA A 50 -5.73 2.85 11.10
C ALA A 50 -7.08 3.56 10.87
N LYS A 51 -7.75 3.19 9.79
CA LYS A 51 -9.09 3.66 9.43
C LYS A 51 -10.18 2.81 10.06
N GLY A 52 -11.17 3.47 10.64
CA GLY A 52 -12.33 2.86 11.28
C GLY A 52 -13.39 2.39 10.29
N GLU A 53 -14.38 1.66 10.80
CA GLU A 53 -15.53 1.20 10.00
C GLU A 53 -16.30 2.40 9.41
N GLY A 54 -16.53 2.40 8.11
CA GLY A 54 -17.20 3.48 7.38
C GLY A 54 -16.29 4.59 6.86
N GLU A 55 -15.01 4.60 7.23
CA GLU A 55 -14.04 5.59 6.70
C GLU A 55 -13.51 5.21 5.31
N ILE A 56 -13.05 6.23 4.57
CA ILE A 56 -12.38 6.05 3.27
C ILE A 56 -11.01 5.41 3.47
N CYS A 57 -10.65 4.50 2.56
CA CYS A 57 -9.41 3.72 2.59
C CYS A 57 -8.91 3.41 1.17
N GLY A 58 -7.69 2.87 1.06
CA GLY A 58 -7.11 2.40 -0.20
C GLY A 58 -6.62 3.53 -1.10
N GLY A 59 -6.90 3.43 -2.40
CA GLY A 59 -6.27 4.27 -3.41
C GLY A 59 -4.85 3.83 -3.76
N VAL A 60 -4.23 4.51 -4.73
CA VAL A 60 -2.88 4.20 -5.19
C VAL A 60 -1.89 4.35 -4.03
N TRP A 61 -1.19 3.28 -3.65
CA TRP A 61 -0.29 3.21 -2.49
C TRP A 61 -0.96 3.45 -1.13
N ASP A 62 -2.26 3.15 -0.99
CA ASP A 62 -3.03 3.35 0.24
C ASP A 62 -3.03 4.80 0.76
N VAL A 63 -2.94 5.79 -0.15
CA VAL A 63 -2.93 7.23 0.20
C VAL A 63 -4.18 7.68 0.98
N GLU A 64 -5.31 6.99 0.81
CA GLU A 64 -6.53 7.29 1.58
C GLU A 64 -6.53 6.61 2.97
N GLY A 65 -5.56 5.73 3.23
CA GLY A 65 -5.35 5.06 4.50
C GLY A 65 -5.74 3.58 4.50
N ILE A 66 -5.33 2.89 5.56
CA ILE A 66 -5.44 1.44 5.71
C ILE A 66 -6.40 1.12 6.84
N CYS A 67 -7.34 0.20 6.61
CA CYS A 67 -8.34 -0.17 7.60
C CYS A 67 -7.72 -0.85 8.83
N ALA A 68 -8.36 -0.65 9.99
CA ALA A 68 -8.01 -1.32 11.23
C ALA A 68 -8.20 -2.84 11.14
N GLU A 69 -7.58 -3.55 12.08
CA GLU A 69 -7.65 -5.01 12.16
C GLU A 69 -9.12 -5.50 12.16
N GLY A 70 -9.40 -6.52 11.34
CA GLY A 70 -10.75 -7.07 11.18
C GLY A 70 -11.67 -6.31 10.22
N LEU A 71 -11.19 -5.22 9.60
CA LEU A 71 -11.89 -4.50 8.53
C LEU A 71 -11.23 -4.76 7.18
N THR A 72 -12.02 -4.64 6.11
CA THR A 72 -11.53 -4.74 4.73
C THR A 72 -11.93 -3.50 3.95
N CYS A 73 -11.00 -2.98 3.14
CA CYS A 73 -11.28 -1.87 2.25
C CYS A 73 -12.12 -2.35 1.06
N VAL A 74 -13.38 -1.90 0.98
CA VAL A 74 -14.30 -2.26 -0.11
C VAL A 74 -14.38 -1.11 -1.11
N GLU A 75 -13.79 -1.31 -2.29
CA GLU A 75 -13.78 -0.34 -3.40
C GLU A 75 -15.19 0.22 -3.70
N ILE A 76 -15.27 1.55 -3.84
CA ILE A 76 -16.52 2.25 -4.18
C ILE A 76 -16.87 2.01 -5.65
N ASN A 77 -15.87 1.97 -6.53
CA ASN A 77 -16.04 1.78 -7.96
C ASN A 77 -15.23 0.57 -8.45
N ARG A 78 -15.93 -0.44 -8.98
CA ARG A 78 -15.31 -1.70 -9.43
C ARG A 78 -15.03 -1.77 -10.92
N LEU A 79 -15.31 -0.69 -11.67
CA LEU A 79 -15.26 -0.71 -13.14
C LEU A 79 -13.86 -1.03 -13.70
N ILE A 80 -12.80 -0.73 -12.95
CA ILE A 80 -11.40 -0.94 -13.36
C ILE A 80 -10.59 -1.73 -12.32
N ARG A 81 -11.27 -2.61 -11.56
CA ARG A 81 -10.63 -3.44 -10.53
C ARG A 81 -9.48 -4.26 -11.14
N GLY A 82 -8.28 -4.13 -10.58
CA GLY A 82 -7.05 -4.78 -11.06
C GLY A 82 -6.28 -4.00 -12.13
N ILE A 83 -6.74 -2.81 -12.53
CA ILE A 83 -5.99 -1.87 -13.38
C ILE A 83 -5.45 -0.71 -12.54
N VAL A 84 -6.26 -0.17 -11.62
CA VAL A 84 -5.88 0.93 -10.72
C VAL A 84 -6.44 0.66 -9.32
N ASP A 85 -5.64 0.93 -8.30
CA ASP A 85 -6.08 0.90 -6.90
C ASP A 85 -6.97 2.11 -6.63
N LEU A 86 -8.25 1.86 -6.39
CA LEU A 86 -9.25 2.89 -6.17
C LEU A 86 -9.60 3.03 -4.68
N PRO A 87 -10.02 4.22 -4.24
CA PRO A 87 -10.57 4.42 -2.91
C PRO A 87 -11.78 3.51 -2.64
N GLY A 88 -11.84 3.04 -1.41
CA GLY A 88 -12.88 2.19 -0.86
C GLY A 88 -13.42 2.72 0.46
N ILE A 89 -14.24 1.90 1.11
CA ILE A 89 -14.75 2.12 2.46
C ILE A 89 -14.41 0.91 3.35
N CYS A 90 -13.92 1.15 4.56
CA CYS A 90 -13.64 0.09 5.51
C CYS A 90 -14.94 -0.57 6.00
N ARG A 91 -15.05 -1.89 5.83
CA ARG A 91 -16.22 -2.68 6.24
C ARG A 91 -15.82 -3.97 6.92
N LYS A 92 -16.65 -4.42 7.86
CA LYS A 92 -16.61 -5.81 8.34
C LYS A 92 -17.13 -6.73 7.25
N LEU A 93 -16.33 -7.69 6.83
CA LEU A 93 -16.84 -8.80 6.04
C LEU A 93 -17.56 -9.75 7.00
N LYS A 94 -18.88 -9.88 6.82
CA LYS A 94 -19.64 -10.91 7.55
C LYS A 94 -19.15 -12.27 7.07
N GLN A 95 -18.57 -13.06 7.97
CA GLN A 95 -18.37 -14.50 7.80
C GLN A 95 -19.71 -15.22 7.70
#